data_AF-A0A957R1C9-F1
#
_entry.id   AF-A0A957R1C9-F1
#
_cell.length_a   1.000
_cell.length_b   1.000
_cell.length_c   1.000
_cell.angle_alpha   90.00
_cell.angle_beta   90.00
_cell.angle_gamma   90.00
#
_symmetry.space_group_name_H-M   'P 1'
#
loop_
_entity.id
_entity.type
_entity.pdbx_description
1 polymer ?
#
loop_
_entity_poly.entity_id
_entity_poly.type
_entity_poly.pdbx_seq_one_letter_code
_entity_poly.pdbx_strand_id
1 'polypeptide(L)'
;VSNAIKFTDEGCVRVELFAAGAAHWGFAVTDTGPGIPADKQALIFEPFQQLEQAHTRRVGGIGLGLSIVQKIVNRAHGLVELESEPGHG
;
A
#
# COMPACT_ATOMS: atom_id res chain seq x y z
N VAL A 1 0.15 -5.59 3.77
CA VAL A 1 0.13 -7.02 3.36
C VAL A 1 -1.16 -7.41 2.65
N SER A 2 -2.35 -7.28 3.25
CA SER A 2 -3.59 -7.74 2.58
C SER A 2 -3.84 -7.06 1.22
N ASN A 3 -3.58 -5.76 1.08
CA ASN A 3 -3.70 -5.07 -0.21
C ASN A 3 -2.75 -5.66 -1.25
N ALA A 4 -1.46 -5.81 -0.94
CA ALA A 4 -0.47 -6.46 -1.81
C ALA A 4 -0.95 -7.83 -2.32
N ILE A 5 -1.45 -8.69 -1.42
CA ILE A 5 -1.99 -10.01 -1.79
C ILE A 5 -3.22 -9.89 -2.71
N LYS A 6 -4.10 -8.92 -2.44
CA LYS A 6 -5.33 -8.73 -3.21
C LYS A 6 -5.09 -8.23 -4.63
N PHE A 7 -4.01 -7.50 -4.86
CA PHE A 7 -3.72 -6.87 -6.16
C PHE A 7 -2.60 -7.58 -6.93
N THR A 8 -1.95 -8.59 -6.35
CA THR A 8 -0.95 -9.43 -7.02
C THR A 8 -1.56 -10.80 -7.34
N ASP A 9 -2.15 -10.94 -8.52
CA ASP A 9 -2.75 -12.20 -8.98
C ASP A 9 -1.68 -13.28 -9.21
N GLU A 10 -0.59 -12.91 -9.87
CA GLU A 10 0.61 -13.74 -10.09
C GLU A 10 1.85 -12.94 -9.71
N GLY A 11 2.78 -13.56 -8.97
CA GLY A 11 4.01 -12.90 -8.55
C GLY A 11 4.37 -13.14 -7.09
N CYS A 12 4.97 -12.15 -6.44
CA CYS A 12 5.47 -12.25 -5.07
C CYS A 12 4.99 -11.09 -4.22
N VAL A 13 4.69 -11.37 -2.95
CA VAL A 13 4.58 -10.38 -1.89
C VAL A 13 5.69 -10.65 -0.88
N ARG A 14 6.57 -9.66 -0.69
CA ARG A 14 7.65 -9.69 0.29
C ARG A 14 7.29 -8.82 1.47
N VAL A 15 7.57 -9.31 2.67
CA VAL A 15 7.43 -8.54 3.92
C VAL A 15 8.76 -8.57 4.64
N GLU A 16 9.27 -7.38 4.96
CA GLU A 16 10.57 -7.21 5.61
C GLU A 16 10.41 -6.39 6.88
N LEU A 17 11.15 -6.80 7.91
CA LEU A 17 11.36 -6.05 9.14
C LEU A 17 12.81 -5.59 9.15
N PHE A 18 13.05 -4.29 9.32
CA PHE A 18 14.38 -3.72 9.34
C PHE A 18 14.52 -2.66 10.43
N ALA A 19 15.76 -2.39 10.86
CA ALA A 19 16.04 -1.28 11.78
C ALA A 19 16.02 0.04 11.00
N ALA A 20 15.08 0.93 11.35
CA ALA A 20 14.92 2.25 10.75
C ALA A 20 15.63 3.32 11.62
N GLY A 21 16.92 3.12 11.86
CA GLY A 21 17.72 3.93 12.81
C GLY A 21 17.80 3.31 14.21
N ALA A 22 18.31 4.08 15.17
CA ALA A 22 18.70 3.55 16.48
C ALA A 22 17.51 3.15 17.39
N ALA A 23 16.33 3.71 17.18
CA ALA A 23 15.18 3.53 18.06
C ALA A 23 13.87 3.19 17.31
N HIS A 24 13.92 2.98 16.00
CA HIS A 24 12.74 2.70 15.19
C HIS A 24 12.90 1.40 14.41
N TRP A 25 11.77 0.71 14.23
CA TRP A 25 11.65 -0.43 13.34
C TRP A 25 10.82 -0.01 12.13
N GLY A 26 11.22 -0.48 10.96
CA GLY A 26 10.51 -0.33 9.71
C GLY A 26 9.91 -1.64 9.24
N PHE A 27 8.71 -1.57 8.67
CA PHE A 27 8.09 -2.67 7.95
C PHE A 27 7.96 -2.28 6.48
N ALA A 28 8.52 -3.08 5.58
CA ALA A 28 8.31 -2.93 4.14
C ALA A 28 7.40 -4.04 3.64
N VAL A 29 6.45 -3.68 2.77
CA VAL A 29 5.63 -4.64 2.03
C VAL A 29 5.80 -4.29 0.56
N THR A 30 6.46 -5.18 -0.18
CA THR A 30 6.71 -5.03 -1.61
C THR A 30 5.92 -6.10 -2.34
N ASP A 31 5.24 -5.72 -3.42
CA ASP A 31 4.58 -6.66 -4.31
C ASP A 31 5.00 -6.47 -5.75
N THR A 32 4.64 -7.41 -6.61
CA THR A 32 4.93 -7.35 -8.06
C THR A 32 3.64 -7.19 -8.86
N GLY A 33 2.62 -6.57 -8.26
CA GLY A 33 1.31 -6.35 -8.86
C GLY A 33 1.33 -5.25 -9.94
N PRO A 34 0.16 -4.71 -10.29
CA PRO A 34 0.03 -3.73 -11.38
C PRO A 34 0.66 -2.36 -11.07
N GLY A 35 1.07 -2.11 -9.83
CA GLY A 35 1.57 -0.82 -9.38
C GLY A 35 0.54 0.32 -9.40
N ILE A 36 0.98 1.51 -9.01
CA ILE A 36 0.13 2.67 -8.77
C ILE A 36 0.66 3.89 -9.55
N PRO A 37 -0.11 4.45 -10.49
CA PRO A 37 0.25 5.68 -11.19
C PRO A 37 0.51 6.84 -10.24
N ALA A 38 1.53 7.66 -10.54
CA ALA A 38 1.98 8.74 -9.66
C ALA A 38 0.86 9.75 -9.30
N ASP A 39 -0.04 10.07 -10.24
CA ASP A 39 -1.19 10.95 -10.03
C ASP A 39 -2.25 10.37 -9.08
N LYS A 40 -2.15 9.07 -8.79
CA LYS A 40 -3.08 8.30 -7.94
C LYS A 40 -2.49 7.92 -6.59
N GLN A 41 -1.18 8.03 -6.39
CA GLN A 41 -0.50 7.61 -5.16
C GLN A 41 -0.94 8.37 -3.92
N ALA A 42 -1.25 9.68 -4.03
CA ALA A 42 -1.80 10.42 -2.89
C ALA A 42 -3.24 9.99 -2.55
N LEU A 43 -4.04 9.67 -3.57
CA LEU A 43 -5.47 9.37 -3.41
C LEU A 43 -5.73 8.07 -2.66
N ILE A 44 -4.86 7.08 -2.73
CA ILE A 44 -5.09 5.78 -2.05
C ILE A 44 -5.08 5.88 -0.52
N PHE A 45 -4.52 6.95 0.03
CA PHE A 45 -4.51 7.24 1.46
C PHE A 45 -5.76 8.00 1.92
N GLU A 46 -6.59 8.49 1.00
CA GLU A 46 -7.82 9.20 1.33
C GLU A 46 -8.97 8.22 1.64
N PRO A 47 -9.81 8.51 2.65
CA PRO A 47 -10.95 7.66 2.97
C PRO A 47 -11.91 7.51 1.80
N PHE A 48 -12.40 6.28 1.59
CA PHE A 48 -13.38 5.92 0.56
C PHE A 48 -12.89 6.07 -0.89
N GLN A 49 -11.61 6.40 -1.10
CA GLN A 49 -11.02 6.42 -2.44
C GLN A 49 -10.62 5.01 -2.87
N GLN A 50 -10.86 4.73 -4.16
CA GLN A 50 -10.42 3.54 -4.85
C GLN A 50 -9.95 3.93 -6.24
N LEU A 51 -8.89 3.29 -6.72
CA LEU A 51 -8.50 3.44 -8.10
C LEU A 51 -9.50 2.66 -8.94
N GLU A 52 -10.40 3.37 -9.60
CA GLU A 52 -11.29 2.77 -10.59
C GLU A 52 -10.41 2.23 -11.73
N GLN A 53 -10.13 0.94 -11.68
CA GLN A 53 -9.57 0.22 -12.81
C GLN A 53 -10.69 -0.58 -13.46
N ALA A 54 -10.87 -0.41 -14.76
CA ALA A 54 -11.90 -1.07 -15.57
C ALA A 54 -11.87 -2.63 -15.51
N HIS A 55 -10.87 -3.21 -14.84
CA HIS A 55 -10.63 -4.65 -14.74
C HIS A 55 -10.68 -5.22 -13.29
N THR A 56 -10.79 -4.39 -12.24
CA THR A 56 -10.70 -4.84 -10.83
C THR A 56 -12.03 -5.19 -10.18
N ARG A 57 -13.06 -5.55 -10.97
CA ARG A 57 -14.39 -5.96 -10.46
C ARG A 57 -14.35 -7.15 -9.46
N ARG A 58 -13.20 -7.81 -9.31
CA ARG A 58 -12.94 -8.91 -8.37
C ARG A 58 -12.46 -8.48 -6.99
N VAL A 59 -11.88 -7.29 -6.82
CA VAL A 59 -11.23 -6.90 -5.55
C VAL A 59 -12.10 -5.93 -4.77
N GLY A 60 -12.88 -6.47 -3.84
CA GLY A 60 -13.78 -5.69 -2.97
C GLY A 60 -13.06 -4.96 -1.83
N GLY A 61 -13.59 -3.80 -1.47
CA GLY A 61 -13.21 -2.99 -0.31
C GLY A 61 -14.04 -1.70 -0.26
N ILE A 62 -13.93 -0.92 0.82
CA ILE A 62 -14.55 0.42 0.94
C ILE A 62 -13.52 1.56 0.95
N GLY A 63 -12.27 1.29 0.56
CA GLY A 63 -11.23 2.34 0.50
C GLY A 63 -10.79 2.91 1.85
N LEU A 64 -10.85 2.12 2.93
CA LEU A 64 -10.46 2.57 4.27
C LEU A 64 -9.12 2.02 4.77
N GLY A 65 -8.57 0.98 4.14
CA GLY A 65 -7.41 0.25 4.69
C GLY A 65 -6.19 1.15 4.89
N LEU A 66 -5.73 1.82 3.84
CA LEU A 66 -4.52 2.65 3.90
C LEU A 66 -4.73 3.94 4.69
N SER A 67 -5.92 4.54 4.63
CA SER A 67 -6.24 5.72 5.44
C SER A 67 -6.25 5.43 6.94
N ILE A 68 -6.68 4.23 7.35
CA ILE A 68 -6.57 3.75 8.73
C ILE A 68 -5.10 3.53 9.11
N VAL A 69 -4.32 2.86 8.26
CA VAL A 69 -2.88 2.63 8.50
C VAL A 69 -2.15 3.95 8.71
N GLN A 70 -2.34 4.93 7.83
CA GLN A 70 -1.72 6.24 7.94
C GLN A 70 -2.10 6.95 9.25
N LYS A 71 -3.39 6.90 9.65
CA LYS A 71 -3.84 7.47 10.93
C LYS A 71 -3.21 6.79 12.14
N ILE A 72 -3.08 5.47 12.14
CA ILE A 72 -2.46 4.72 13.24
C ILE A 72 -0.98 5.06 13.34
N VAL A 73 -0.25 5.02 12.22
CA VAL A 73 1.19 5.28 12.19
C VAL A 73 1.48 6.74 12.58
N ASN A 74 0.73 7.72 12.07
CA ASN A 74 0.88 9.11 12.46
C ASN A 74 0.63 9.34 13.96
N ARG A 75 -0.36 8.66 14.55
CA ARG A 75 -0.63 8.71 16.01
C ARG A 75 0.48 8.07 16.84
N ALA A 76 1.22 7.12 16.26
CA ALA A 76 2.41 6.53 16.86
C ALA A 76 3.69 7.34 16.57
N HIS A 77 3.58 8.54 16.00
CA HIS A 77 4.70 9.38 15.57
C HIS A 77 5.65 8.69 14.57
N GLY A 78 5.12 7.75 13.79
CA GLY A 78 5.84 7.09 12.70
C GLY A 78 5.58 7.76 11.35
N LEU A 79 6.13 7.14 10.30
CA LEU A 79 5.99 7.57 8.91
C LEU A 79 5.46 6.41 8.05
N VAL A 80 4.62 6.73 7.07
CA VAL A 80 4.20 5.80 6.01
C VAL A 80 4.64 6.38 4.68
N GLU A 81 5.40 5.58 3.93
CA GLU A 81 5.89 5.92 2.60
C GLU A 81 5.35 4.91 1.58
N LEU A 82 5.28 5.35 0.33
CA LEU A 82 4.88 4.54 -0.81
C LEU A 82 5.85 4.83 -1.95
N GLU A 83 6.41 3.76 -2.50
CA GLU A 83 7.13 3.77 -3.77
C GLU A 83 6.43 2.75 -4.65
N SER A 84 6.04 3.17 -5.86
CA SER A 84 5.32 2.31 -6.79
C SER A 84 5.41 2.85 -8.20
N GLU A 85 5.55 1.96 -9.18
CA GLU A 85 5.52 2.29 -10.61
C GLU A 85 4.56 1.35 -11.35
N PRO A 86 3.78 1.86 -12.33
CA PRO A 86 2.90 1.01 -13.12
C PRO A 86 3.64 -0.19 -13.73
N GLY A 87 3.16 -1.40 -13.45
CA GLY A 87 3.72 -2.67 -13.93
C GLY A 87 4.84 -3.27 -13.08
N HIS A 88 5.28 -2.59 -12.02
CA HIS A 88 6.37 -3.05 -11.16
C HIS A 88 5.95 -3.39 -9.72
N GLY A 89 4.72 -3.04 -9.33
CA GLY A 89 4.30 -3.00 -7.92
C GLY A 89 4.47 -1.61 -7.34
#